data_AF-A0A2T1D358-F1
#
_entry.id   AF-A0A2T1D358-F1
#
_cell.length_a   1.000
_cell.length_b   1.000
_cell.length_c   1.000
_cell.angle_alpha   90.00
_cell.angle_beta   90.00
_cell.angle_gamma   90.00
#
_symmetry.space_group_name_H-M   'P 1'
#
loop_
_entity.id
_entity.type
_entity.pdbx_description
1 polymer ?
#
loop_
_entity_poly.entity_id
_entity_poly.type
_entity_poly.pdbx_seq_one_letter_code
_entity_poly.pdbx_strand_id
1 'polypeptide(L)'
;MTEDSLKDLTLFDKLRLYPEIVLDEALSRSRERLSDLLLRANDPGEADDPGLVLEELAKVLLESPYLKFNKERRRCETGEIDLDFTVKRFETTLFYEFSYLLIVECKNWSKKAGAPELRVFCSKMRDVGANIGIVFSKQGITKDAKGVIRNAWLQDKIVVITFDLKDLDQIINGTDNCYEVMHRKYLAVRTASKE
;
A
#
# COMPACT_ATOMS: atom_id res chain seq x y z
N MET A 1 -15.68 18.81 13.32
CA MET A 1 -16.15 17.87 14.35
C MET A 1 -15.23 17.98 15.55
N THR A 2 -15.76 18.02 16.77
CA THR A 2 -14.96 18.06 18.00
C THR A 2 -14.57 16.64 18.41
N GLU A 3 -13.48 16.51 19.17
CA GLU A 3 -12.98 15.22 19.68
C GLU A 3 -14.04 14.44 20.48
N ASP A 4 -14.94 15.15 21.16
CA ASP A 4 -16.07 14.55 21.88
C ASP A 4 -17.12 13.91 20.96
N SER A 5 -17.35 14.45 19.75
CA SER A 5 -18.30 13.85 18.80
C SER A 5 -17.85 12.51 18.21
N LEU A 6 -16.55 12.19 18.30
CA LEU A 6 -15.98 10.91 17.83
C LEU A 6 -16.10 9.79 18.87
N LYS A 7 -16.27 10.13 20.16
CA LYS A 7 -16.33 9.14 21.25
C LYS A 7 -17.65 8.38 21.29
N ASP A 8 -18.73 9.00 20.84
CA ASP A 8 -20.08 8.42 20.83
C ASP A 8 -20.34 7.50 19.62
N LEU A 9 -19.43 7.47 18.64
CA LEU A 9 -19.55 6.63 17.46
C LEU A 9 -19.17 5.18 17.75
N THR A 10 -19.94 4.24 17.21
CA THR A 10 -19.56 2.83 17.26
C THR A 10 -18.31 2.58 16.42
N LEU A 11 -17.61 1.48 16.69
CA LEU A 11 -16.49 1.06 15.85
C LEU A 11 -16.93 0.87 14.38
N PHE A 12 -18.14 0.37 14.14
CA PHE A 12 -18.68 0.21 12.79
C PHE A 12 -18.91 1.55 12.09
N ASP A 13 -19.35 2.59 12.81
CA ASP A 13 -19.50 3.93 12.24
C ASP A 13 -18.14 4.52 11.88
N LYS A 14 -17.15 4.39 12.77
CA LYS A 14 -15.77 4.83 12.49
C LYS A 14 -15.18 4.14 11.26
N LEU A 15 -15.41 2.83 11.12
CA LEU A 15 -14.93 2.05 9.99
C LEU A 15 -15.52 2.50 8.64
N ARG A 16 -16.70 3.12 8.64
CA ARG A 16 -17.36 3.56 7.41
C ARG A 16 -17.08 5.03 7.09
N LEU A 17 -17.08 5.86 8.13
CA LEU A 17 -17.12 7.32 7.99
C LEU A 17 -15.76 7.99 8.19
N TYR A 18 -14.86 7.36 8.95
CA TYR A 18 -13.57 7.95 9.35
C TYR A 18 -12.40 6.97 9.18
N PRO A 19 -12.19 6.40 7.98
CA PRO A 19 -11.12 5.45 7.73
C PRO A 19 -9.72 6.02 7.98
N GLU A 20 -9.52 7.32 7.79
CA GLU A 20 -8.30 8.06 8.11
C GLU A 20 -7.96 8.02 9.59
N ILE A 21 -8.97 8.13 10.46
CA ILE A 21 -8.80 8.04 11.93
C ILE A 21 -8.50 6.60 12.32
N VAL A 22 -9.26 5.64 11.78
CA VAL A 22 -9.08 4.22 12.11
C VAL A 22 -7.68 3.72 11.72
N LEU A 23 -7.18 4.10 10.54
CA LEU A 23 -5.83 3.72 10.11
C LEU A 23 -4.76 4.40 10.96
N ASP A 24 -4.91 5.68 11.29
CA ASP A 24 -3.94 6.37 12.15
C ASP A 24 -3.87 5.77 13.55
N GLU A 25 -5.03 5.42 14.14
CA GLU A 25 -5.10 4.69 15.41
C GLU A 25 -4.40 3.32 15.32
N ALA A 26 -4.54 2.58 14.21
CA ALA A 26 -3.86 1.29 14.01
C ALA A 26 -2.34 1.46 13.88
N LEU A 27 -1.90 2.47 13.11
CA LEU A 27 -0.49 2.78 12.90
C LEU A 27 0.19 3.27 14.17
N SER A 28 -0.49 4.11 14.97
CA SER A 28 0.06 4.62 16.23
C SER A 28 0.46 3.51 17.20
N ARG A 29 -0.32 2.41 17.25
CA ARG A 29 -0.03 1.22 18.08
C ARG A 29 1.23 0.47 17.64
N SER A 30 1.62 0.60 16.38
CA SER A 30 2.78 -0.07 15.80
C SER A 30 3.91 0.90 15.46
N ARG A 31 3.82 2.17 15.87
CA ARG A 31 4.70 3.25 15.37
C ARG A 31 6.17 2.99 15.67
N GLU A 32 6.51 2.59 16.89
CA GLU A 32 7.89 2.26 17.27
C GLU A 32 8.47 1.15 16.39
N ARG A 33 7.68 0.09 16.16
CA ARG A 33 8.07 -1.03 15.29
C ARG A 33 8.22 -0.58 13.84
N LEU A 34 7.33 0.25 13.34
CA LEU A 34 7.40 0.80 11.98
C LEU A 34 8.62 1.70 11.81
N SER A 35 8.97 2.51 12.80
CA SER A 35 10.18 3.33 12.80
C SER A 35 11.45 2.47 12.75
N ASP A 36 11.54 1.40 13.54
CA ASP A 36 12.67 0.45 13.49
C ASP A 36 12.81 -0.20 12.10
N LEU A 37 11.70 -0.71 11.56
CA LEU A 37 11.66 -1.34 10.24
C LEU A 37 12.03 -0.35 9.13
N LEU A 38 11.57 0.90 9.21
CA LEU A 38 11.93 1.95 8.25
C LEU A 38 13.43 2.26 8.29
N LEU A 39 14.01 2.39 9.48
CA LEU A 39 15.44 2.61 9.65
C LEU A 39 16.24 1.48 9.00
N ARG A 40 15.90 0.22 9.30
CA ARG A 40 16.57 -0.97 8.74
C ARG A 40 16.34 -1.16 7.24
N ALA A 41 15.18 -0.76 6.72
CA ALA A 41 14.94 -0.76 5.27
C ALA A 41 15.82 0.28 4.56
N ASN A 42 16.07 1.42 5.21
CA ASN A 42 16.91 2.48 4.65
C ASN A 42 18.41 2.16 4.77
N ASP A 43 18.83 1.75 5.97
CA ASP A 43 20.22 1.47 6.34
C ASP A 43 20.30 0.08 7.03
N PRO A 44 20.36 -1.00 6.23
CA PRO A 44 20.33 -2.36 6.77
C PRO A 44 21.62 -2.72 7.48
N GLY A 45 21.50 -3.41 8.63
CA GLY A 45 22.63 -4.00 9.32
C GLY A 45 23.18 -5.24 8.61
N GLU A 46 24.34 -5.75 9.05
CA GLU A 46 25.00 -6.92 8.45
C GLU A 46 24.12 -8.19 8.43
N ALA A 47 23.23 -8.34 9.41
CA ALA A 47 22.33 -9.49 9.52
C ALA A 47 20.98 -9.30 8.81
N ASP A 48 20.70 -8.11 8.27
CA ASP A 48 19.43 -7.82 7.63
C ASP A 48 19.38 -8.32 6.20
N ASP A 49 18.26 -8.95 5.82
CA ASP A 49 17.85 -9.03 4.42
C ASP A 49 16.93 -7.83 4.14
N PRO A 50 17.42 -6.78 3.49
CA PRO A 50 16.63 -5.57 3.33
C PRO A 50 15.43 -5.72 2.38
N GLY A 51 15.37 -6.80 1.58
CA GLY A 51 14.14 -7.19 0.89
C GLY A 51 13.06 -7.60 1.89
N LEU A 52 13.41 -8.51 2.80
CA LEU A 52 12.49 -9.01 3.82
C LEU A 52 12.10 -7.94 4.84
N VAL A 53 13.02 -7.02 5.18
CA VAL A 53 12.71 -5.88 6.05
C VAL A 53 11.67 -4.97 5.39
N LEU A 54 11.80 -4.69 4.09
CA LEU A 54 10.81 -3.88 3.36
C LEU A 54 9.45 -4.60 3.25
N GLU A 55 9.44 -5.92 3.05
CA GLU A 55 8.22 -6.73 3.08
C GLU A 55 7.52 -6.67 4.45
N GLU A 56 8.26 -6.85 5.54
CA GLU A 56 7.68 -6.77 6.89
C GLU A 56 7.22 -5.34 7.22
N LEU A 57 7.94 -4.31 6.78
CA LEU A 57 7.50 -2.91 6.89
C LEU A 57 6.16 -2.68 6.18
N ALA A 58 6.06 -3.10 4.92
CA ALA A 58 4.82 -3.01 4.13
C ALA A 58 3.67 -3.76 4.79
N LYS A 59 3.95 -4.94 5.33
CA LYS A 59 2.96 -5.77 6.03
C LYS A 59 2.41 -5.10 7.28
N VAL A 60 3.29 -4.60 8.15
CA VAL A 60 2.87 -3.93 9.40
C VAL A 60 2.13 -2.63 9.10
N LEU A 61 2.53 -1.89 8.05
CA LEU A 61 1.87 -0.65 7.65
C LEU A 61 0.43 -0.88 7.15
N LEU A 62 0.21 -1.96 6.40
CA LEU A 62 -1.07 -2.23 5.75
C LEU A 62 -2.05 -3.01 6.64
N GLU A 63 -1.56 -3.86 7.56
CA GLU A 63 -2.42 -4.65 8.44
C GLU A 63 -3.37 -3.74 9.24
N SER A 64 -4.66 -3.92 9.03
CA SER A 64 -5.68 -3.02 9.58
C SER A 64 -7.05 -3.72 9.61
N PRO A 65 -8.07 -3.08 10.21
CA PRO A 65 -9.43 -3.59 10.11
C PRO A 65 -9.94 -3.76 8.67
N TYR A 66 -9.37 -3.03 7.70
CA TYR A 66 -9.72 -3.08 6.28
C TYR A 66 -8.93 -4.13 5.50
N LEU A 67 -7.67 -4.34 5.85
CA LEU A 67 -6.75 -5.24 5.15
C LEU A 67 -6.24 -6.28 6.13
N LYS A 68 -6.68 -7.52 5.96
CA LYS A 68 -6.23 -8.66 6.75
C LYS A 68 -5.17 -9.42 5.98
N PHE A 69 -3.96 -9.51 6.51
CA PHE A 69 -2.89 -10.31 5.94
C PHE A 69 -3.32 -11.78 5.83
N ASN A 70 -3.02 -12.36 4.67
CA ASN A 70 -3.25 -13.77 4.43
C ASN A 70 -1.94 -14.54 4.45
N LYS A 71 -1.02 -14.19 3.55
CA LYS A 71 0.19 -14.96 3.28
C LYS A 71 1.26 -14.11 2.60
N GLU A 72 2.50 -14.50 2.84
CA GLU A 72 3.69 -14.05 2.11
C GLU A 72 4.15 -15.10 1.09
N ARG A 73 4.83 -14.66 0.03
CA ARG A 73 5.45 -15.52 -0.99
C ARG A 73 4.45 -16.48 -1.66
N ARG A 74 3.30 -15.95 -2.08
CA ARG A 74 2.30 -16.73 -2.82
C ARG A 74 2.76 -16.91 -4.26
N ARG A 75 2.80 -18.14 -4.77
CA ARG A 75 3.06 -18.39 -6.19
C ARG A 75 1.79 -18.25 -7.03
N CYS A 76 1.91 -17.56 -8.16
CA CYS A 76 0.95 -17.45 -9.25
C CYS A 76 1.65 -17.81 -10.57
N GLU A 77 0.92 -17.77 -11.70
CA GLU A 77 1.47 -18.12 -13.01
C GLU A 77 2.64 -17.21 -13.42
N THR A 78 2.53 -15.90 -13.14
CA THR A 78 3.57 -14.90 -13.45
C THR A 78 4.69 -14.81 -12.39
N GLY A 79 4.68 -15.68 -11.36
CA GLY A 79 5.76 -15.77 -10.36
C GLY A 79 5.29 -15.61 -8.92
N GLU A 80 6.16 -15.08 -8.06
CA GLU A 80 5.88 -14.93 -6.63
C GLU A 80 5.24 -13.58 -6.32
N ILE A 81 4.21 -13.54 -5.48
CA ILE A 81 3.61 -12.35 -4.89
C ILE A 81 4.17 -12.23 -3.48
N ASP A 82 4.78 -11.09 -3.17
CA ASP A 82 5.48 -10.89 -1.90
C ASP A 82 4.49 -10.95 -0.72
N LEU A 83 3.36 -10.23 -0.81
CA LEU A 83 2.30 -10.26 0.21
C LEU A 83 0.90 -10.24 -0.43
N ASP A 84 -0.06 -10.93 0.19
CA ASP A 84 -1.47 -10.79 -0.14
C ASP A 84 -2.36 -10.57 1.10
N PHE A 85 -3.40 -9.76 0.89
CA PHE A 85 -4.36 -9.35 1.92
C PHE A 85 -5.78 -9.62 1.45
N THR A 86 -6.63 -10.07 2.38
CA THR A 86 -8.07 -10.05 2.23
C THR A 86 -8.57 -8.65 2.52
N VAL A 87 -9.35 -8.09 1.60
CA VAL A 87 -9.96 -6.77 1.75
C VAL A 87 -11.35 -6.89 2.37
N LYS A 88 -11.58 -6.21 3.50
CA LYS A 88 -12.91 -5.96 4.04
C LYS A 88 -13.44 -4.65 3.44
N ARG A 89 -14.46 -4.78 2.61
CA ARG A 89 -15.05 -3.66 1.87
C ARG A 89 -16.06 -2.94 2.75
N PHE A 90 -15.79 -1.68 3.04
CA PHE A 90 -16.71 -0.78 3.73
C PHE A 90 -17.16 0.31 2.76
N GLU A 91 -18.47 0.47 2.58
CA GLU A 91 -19.06 1.55 1.79
C GLU A 91 -18.48 2.91 2.21
N THR A 92 -18.47 3.87 1.27
CA THR A 92 -17.92 5.23 1.44
C THR A 92 -16.41 5.33 1.70
N THR A 93 -15.69 4.20 1.77
CA THR A 93 -14.22 4.17 1.89
C THR A 93 -13.56 3.78 0.57
N LEU A 94 -12.27 4.11 0.41
CA LEU A 94 -11.43 3.65 -0.69
C LEU A 94 -11.44 2.12 -0.83
N PHE A 95 -11.51 1.39 0.30
CA PHE A 95 -11.51 -0.08 0.31
C PHE A 95 -12.78 -0.68 -0.31
N TYR A 96 -13.85 0.09 -0.50
CA TYR A 96 -15.01 -0.37 -1.26
C TYR A 96 -14.67 -0.64 -2.73
N GLU A 97 -13.73 0.12 -3.30
CA GLU A 97 -13.33 0.03 -4.71
C GLU A 97 -12.45 -1.20 -4.99
N PHE A 98 -11.88 -1.80 -3.94
CA PHE A 98 -10.95 -2.92 -4.04
C PHE A 98 -11.72 -4.22 -4.31
N SER A 99 -11.12 -5.10 -5.10
CA SER A 99 -11.47 -6.52 -5.17
C SER A 99 -11.24 -7.19 -3.82
N TYR A 100 -11.76 -8.42 -3.66
CA TYR A 100 -11.57 -9.20 -2.43
C TYR A 100 -10.09 -9.39 -2.06
N LEU A 101 -9.23 -9.45 -3.08
CA LEU A 101 -7.79 -9.63 -2.92
C LEU A 101 -7.05 -8.32 -3.22
N LEU A 102 -6.12 -7.98 -2.35
CA LEU A 102 -5.06 -7.00 -2.58
C LEU A 102 -3.73 -7.74 -2.61
N ILE A 103 -2.91 -7.48 -3.64
CA ILE A 103 -1.54 -8.00 -3.71
C ILE A 103 -0.52 -6.86 -3.62
N VAL A 104 0.64 -7.18 -3.05
CA VAL A 104 1.71 -6.23 -2.81
C VAL A 104 3.03 -6.77 -3.33
N GLU A 105 3.83 -5.89 -3.93
CA GLU A 105 5.22 -6.17 -4.33
C GLU A 105 6.17 -5.17 -3.68
N CYS A 106 7.31 -5.64 -3.20
CA CYS A 106 8.37 -4.86 -2.59
C CYS A 106 9.62 -4.86 -3.47
N LYS A 107 10.25 -3.68 -3.62
CA LYS A 107 11.46 -3.46 -4.41
C LYS A 107 12.45 -2.62 -3.62
N ASN A 108 13.37 -3.28 -2.94
CA ASN A 108 14.41 -2.66 -2.10
C ASN A 108 15.65 -2.15 -2.88
N TRP A 109 15.54 -1.92 -4.19
CA TRP A 109 16.71 -1.57 -4.99
C TRP A 109 17.21 -0.15 -4.71
N SER A 110 18.51 0.08 -4.92
CA SER A 110 19.15 1.41 -4.90
C SER A 110 18.78 2.28 -6.11
N LYS A 111 18.01 1.74 -7.05
CA LYS A 111 17.47 2.43 -8.22
C LYS A 111 15.95 2.34 -8.24
N LYS A 112 15.34 3.25 -9.00
CA LYS A 112 13.88 3.25 -9.23
C LYS A 112 13.42 1.98 -9.94
N ALA A 113 12.25 1.46 -9.57
CA ALA A 113 11.60 0.38 -10.31
C ALA A 113 11.06 0.91 -11.66
N GLY A 114 11.27 0.14 -12.73
CA GLY A 114 11.03 0.55 -14.10
C GLY A 114 9.75 -0.02 -14.70
N ALA A 115 9.48 0.35 -15.96
CA ALA A 115 8.34 -0.20 -16.70
C ALA A 115 8.31 -1.75 -16.78
N PRO A 116 9.44 -2.48 -16.91
CA PRO A 116 9.40 -3.94 -16.91
C PRO A 116 8.79 -4.53 -15.63
N GLU A 117 9.22 -4.04 -14.47
CA GLU A 117 8.74 -4.52 -13.17
C GLU A 117 7.25 -4.26 -12.99
N LEU A 118 6.78 -3.07 -13.37
CA LEU A 118 5.37 -2.71 -13.26
C LEU A 118 4.50 -3.50 -14.25
N ARG A 119 5.01 -3.86 -15.44
CA ARG A 119 4.29 -4.75 -16.37
C ARG A 119 4.13 -6.15 -15.81
N VAL A 120 5.17 -6.69 -15.19
CA VAL A 120 5.12 -8.00 -14.51
C VAL A 120 4.11 -7.94 -13.37
N PHE A 121 4.15 -6.91 -12.53
CA PHE A 121 3.19 -6.75 -11.44
C PHE A 121 1.74 -6.63 -11.92
N CYS A 122 1.47 -5.82 -12.95
CA CYS A 122 0.13 -5.74 -13.55
C CYS A 122 -0.33 -7.10 -14.11
N SER A 123 0.58 -7.93 -14.60
CA SER A 123 0.25 -9.27 -15.09
C SER A 123 -0.11 -10.20 -13.93
N LYS A 124 0.66 -10.20 -12.83
CA LYS A 124 0.28 -10.90 -11.59
C LYS A 124 -1.11 -10.49 -11.09
N MET A 125 -1.43 -9.19 -11.13
CA MET A 125 -2.75 -8.68 -10.75
C MET A 125 -3.86 -9.26 -11.62
N ARG A 126 -3.66 -9.38 -12.94
CA ARG A 126 -4.62 -10.01 -13.85
C ARG A 126 -4.81 -11.50 -13.52
N ASP A 127 -3.73 -12.23 -13.28
CA ASP A 127 -3.76 -13.67 -12.99
C ASP A 127 -4.63 -13.99 -11.77
N VAL A 128 -4.59 -13.13 -10.75
CA VAL A 128 -5.32 -13.33 -9.49
C VAL A 128 -6.62 -12.52 -9.38
N GLY A 129 -6.98 -11.77 -10.44
CA GLY A 129 -8.18 -10.94 -10.46
C GLY A 129 -8.16 -9.77 -9.46
N ALA A 130 -6.97 -9.25 -9.11
CA ALA A 130 -6.84 -8.07 -8.27
C ALA A 130 -6.99 -6.80 -9.12
N ASN A 131 -7.93 -5.91 -8.78
CA ASN A 131 -8.11 -4.64 -9.50
C ASN A 131 -7.25 -3.50 -8.92
N ILE A 132 -6.85 -3.63 -7.66
CA ILE A 132 -5.98 -2.66 -6.96
C ILE A 132 -4.82 -3.41 -6.32
N GLY A 133 -3.62 -2.90 -6.52
CA GLY A 133 -2.36 -3.46 -6.03
C GLY A 133 -1.45 -2.37 -5.50
N ILE A 134 -0.53 -2.73 -4.62
CA ILE A 134 0.44 -1.79 -4.06
C ILE A 134 1.86 -2.21 -4.40
N VAL A 135 2.70 -1.26 -4.80
CA VAL A 135 4.14 -1.46 -4.93
C VAL A 135 4.87 -0.58 -3.93
N PHE A 136 5.65 -1.19 -3.04
CA PHE A 136 6.63 -0.48 -2.23
C PHE A 136 7.96 -0.51 -2.97
N SER A 137 8.52 0.65 -3.28
CA SER A 137 9.83 0.75 -3.93
C SER A 137 10.71 1.72 -3.18
N LYS A 138 11.84 1.25 -2.66
CA LYS A 138 12.74 2.05 -1.81
C LYS A 138 13.06 3.43 -2.41
N GLN A 139 13.31 3.50 -3.72
CA GLN A 139 13.67 4.71 -4.44
C GLN A 139 12.52 5.30 -5.30
N GLY A 140 11.34 4.71 -5.21
CA GLY A 140 10.19 5.02 -6.06
C GLY A 140 10.28 4.46 -7.47
N ILE A 141 9.40 4.94 -8.35
CA ILE A 141 9.26 4.42 -9.72
C ILE A 141 9.70 5.43 -10.77
N THR A 142 10.08 4.94 -11.94
CA THR A 142 10.45 5.77 -13.09
C THR A 142 9.22 6.39 -13.78
N LYS A 143 9.45 7.37 -14.67
CA LYS A 143 8.37 8.04 -15.41
C LYS A 143 7.65 7.09 -16.38
N ASP A 144 8.39 6.21 -17.05
CA ASP A 144 7.85 5.18 -17.94
C ASP A 144 7.02 4.13 -17.16
N ALA A 145 7.42 3.80 -15.93
CA ALA A 145 6.61 2.97 -15.03
C ALA A 145 5.25 3.61 -14.73
N LYS A 146 5.19 4.93 -14.49
CA LYS A 146 3.91 5.66 -14.35
C LYS A 146 3.02 5.52 -15.61
N GLY A 147 3.63 5.51 -16.80
CA GLY A 147 2.93 5.25 -18.06
C GLY A 147 2.32 3.84 -18.13
N VAL A 148 3.04 2.82 -17.64
CA VAL A 148 2.51 1.45 -17.54
C VAL A 148 1.29 1.39 -16.63
N ILE A 149 1.37 1.98 -15.43
CA ILE A 149 0.26 2.04 -14.48
C ILE A 149 -0.94 2.73 -15.10
N ARG A 150 -0.72 3.86 -15.78
CA ARG A 150 -1.80 4.60 -16.46
C ARG A 150 -2.48 3.78 -17.55
N ASN A 151 -1.70 3.04 -18.32
CA ASN A 151 -2.21 2.16 -19.38
C ASN A 151 -3.00 0.98 -18.80
N ALA A 152 -2.55 0.39 -17.70
CA ALA A 152 -3.29 -0.67 -16.99
C ALA A 152 -4.67 -0.17 -16.52
N TRP A 153 -4.77 1.07 -16.03
CA TRP A 153 -6.07 1.67 -15.69
C TRP A 153 -6.95 1.88 -16.93
N LEU A 154 -6.40 2.34 -18.06
CA LEU A 154 -7.17 2.55 -19.29
C LEU A 154 -7.78 1.25 -19.82
N GLN A 155 -6.94 0.22 -19.93
CA GLN A 155 -7.28 -1.04 -20.59
C GLN A 155 -8.07 -1.96 -19.66
N ASP A 156 -7.59 -2.15 -18.43
CA ASP A 156 -8.03 -3.25 -17.56
C ASP A 156 -8.73 -2.76 -16.29
N LYS A 157 -8.82 -1.43 -16.09
CA LYS A 157 -9.29 -0.81 -14.84
C LYS A 157 -8.46 -1.23 -13.61
N ILE A 158 -7.20 -1.60 -13.84
CA ILE A 158 -6.22 -1.90 -12.80
C ILE A 158 -5.59 -0.61 -12.28
N VAL A 159 -5.52 -0.45 -10.96
CA VAL A 159 -4.82 0.65 -10.30
C VAL A 159 -3.65 0.09 -9.49
N VAL A 160 -2.46 0.65 -9.71
CA VAL A 160 -1.28 0.37 -8.89
C VAL A 160 -0.95 1.61 -8.08
N ILE A 161 -1.07 1.51 -6.76
CA ILE A 161 -0.65 2.55 -5.81
C ILE A 161 0.82 2.30 -5.48
N THR A 162 1.65 3.34 -5.45
CA THR A 162 3.09 3.19 -5.20
C THR A 162 3.55 3.99 -4.01
N PHE A 163 4.31 3.36 -3.10
CA PHE A 163 4.97 4.01 -1.97
C PHE A 163 6.48 3.96 -2.13
N ASP A 164 7.16 5.06 -1.83
CA ASP A 164 8.60 5.08 -1.60
C ASP A 164 8.95 5.35 -0.14
N LEU A 165 10.23 5.25 0.25
CA LEU A 165 10.63 5.46 1.65
C LEU A 165 10.27 6.86 2.17
N LYS A 166 10.17 7.86 1.30
CA LYS A 166 9.74 9.20 1.72
C LYS A 166 8.27 9.20 2.09
N ASP A 167 7.41 8.57 1.27
CA ASP A 167 6.00 8.41 1.63
C ASP A 167 5.87 7.67 2.98
N LEU A 168 6.66 6.60 3.19
CA LEU A 168 6.63 5.82 4.44
C LEU A 168 7.09 6.63 5.65
N ASP A 169 8.18 7.39 5.52
CA ASP A 169 8.69 8.25 6.58
C ASP A 169 7.65 9.30 6.99
N GLN A 170 7.03 9.97 6.00
CA GLN A 170 6.01 10.99 6.26
C GLN A 170 4.78 10.40 6.96
N ILE A 171 4.36 9.19 6.59
CA ILE A 171 3.25 8.49 7.23
C ILE A 171 3.61 8.06 8.67
N ILE A 172 4.78 7.43 8.86
CA ILE A 172 5.19 6.87 10.15
C ILE A 172 5.45 7.97 11.17
N ASN A 173 6.02 9.09 10.74
CA ASN A 173 6.25 10.27 11.58
C ASN A 173 4.98 11.12 11.79
N GLY A 174 3.84 10.75 11.18
CA GLY A 174 2.55 11.42 11.33
C GLY A 174 2.46 12.77 10.62
N THR A 175 3.35 13.04 9.66
CA THR A 175 3.25 14.23 8.80
C THR A 175 2.15 14.07 7.75
N ASP A 176 1.94 12.84 7.28
CA ASP A 176 0.88 12.47 6.35
C ASP A 176 0.00 11.35 6.93
N ASN A 177 -1.28 11.33 6.55
CA ASN A 177 -2.19 10.24 6.91
C ASN A 177 -2.16 9.14 5.84
N CYS A 178 -1.97 7.88 6.25
CA CYS A 178 -1.86 6.74 5.33
C CYS A 178 -3.08 6.57 4.40
N TYR A 179 -4.29 6.72 4.94
CA TYR A 179 -5.52 6.63 4.15
C TYR A 179 -5.55 7.72 3.07
N GLU A 180 -5.27 8.96 3.46
CA GLU A 180 -5.27 10.10 2.55
C GLU A 180 -4.21 9.98 1.46
N VAL A 181 -3.01 9.48 1.80
CA VAL A 181 -1.97 9.21 0.80
C VAL A 181 -2.43 8.12 -0.18
N MET A 182 -2.98 7.00 0.30
CA MET A 182 -3.55 5.96 -0.58
C MET A 182 -4.64 6.53 -1.49
N HIS A 183 -5.56 7.30 -0.93
CA HIS A 183 -6.69 7.88 -1.66
C HIS A 183 -6.23 8.88 -2.71
N ARG A 184 -5.28 9.76 -2.39
CA ARG A 184 -4.68 10.71 -3.33
C ARG A 184 -3.98 9.98 -4.48
N LYS A 185 -3.18 8.96 -4.18
CA LYS A 185 -2.46 8.18 -5.21
C LYS A 185 -3.41 7.37 -6.10
N TYR A 186 -4.44 6.79 -5.50
CA TYR A 186 -5.53 6.13 -6.23
C TYR A 186 -6.22 7.08 -7.22
N LEU A 187 -6.61 8.27 -6.77
CA LEU A 187 -7.23 9.27 -7.62
C LEU A 187 -6.28 9.75 -8.73
N ALA A 188 -5.01 9.98 -8.42
CA ALA A 188 -4.03 10.46 -9.39
C ALA A 188 -3.87 9.52 -10.59
N VAL A 189 -3.87 8.20 -10.37
CA VAL A 189 -3.87 7.21 -11.46
C VAL A 189 -5.11 7.34 -12.33
N ARG A 190 -6.28 7.54 -11.71
CA ARG A 190 -7.57 7.61 -12.40
C ARG A 190 -7.75 8.89 -13.21
N THR A 191 -7.27 10.02 -12.70
CA THR A 191 -7.44 11.35 -13.30
C THR A 191 -6.26 11.79 -14.16
N ALA A 192 -5.15 11.03 -14.16
CA ALA A 192 -3.87 11.43 -14.75
C ALA A 192 -3.27 12.71 -14.12
N SER A 193 -3.54 12.95 -12.84
CA SER A 193 -2.96 14.07 -12.10
C SER A 193 -1.48 13.81 -11.77
N LYS A 194 -0.68 14.89 -11.68
CA LYS A 194 0.68 14.78 -11.17
C LYS A 194 0.64 14.66 -9.63
N GLU A 195 1.28 13.62 -9.11
CA GLU A 195 1.75 13.55 -7.72
C GLU A 195 3.07 14.30 -7.55
#